data_AF-A0A401UE02-F1
#
_entry.id   AF-A0A401UE02-F1
#
_cell.length_a   1.000
_cell.length_b   1.000
_cell.length_c   1.000
_cell.angle_alpha   90.00
_cell.angle_beta   90.00
_cell.angle_gamma   90.00
#
_symmetry.space_group_name_H-M   'P 1'
#
loop_
_entity.id
_entity.type
_entity.pdbx_description
1 polymer ?
#
loop_
_entity_poly.entity_id
_entity_poly.type
_entity_poly.pdbx_seq_one_letter_code
_entity_poly.pdbx_strand_id
1 'polypeptide(L)'
;MKKLTLILFVLAAVFVAACSGKKEETASAAEETETAAADEWPEMDAYHFAMAEAFHPFKDSANLAPVKAQAADLVKAAETWVNAPLPEKVNNDEIKAKLQELKSGSDALAQLVTTGTDEEIGTSLTALHDKFHELQEAWYGGGGHQHNH
;
A
#
# COMPACT_ATOMS: atom_id res chain seq x y z
N MET A 1 -38.63 -28.14 14.60
CA MET A 1 -39.20 -28.50 15.93
C MET A 1 -38.05 -28.79 16.87
N LYS A 2 -38.01 -28.10 18.02
CA LYS A 2 -36.98 -28.14 19.08
C LYS A 2 -36.69 -29.57 19.55
N LYS A 3 -35.42 -29.90 19.88
CA LYS A 3 -35.04 -30.47 21.19
C LYS A 3 -33.62 -30.08 21.59
N LEU A 4 -33.58 -29.33 22.67
CA LEU A 4 -32.50 -29.00 23.57
C LEU A 4 -32.12 -30.27 24.36
N THR A 5 -30.83 -30.61 24.43
CA THR A 5 -30.33 -31.56 25.44
C THR A 5 -29.28 -30.84 26.28
N LEU A 6 -29.71 -30.50 27.48
CA LEU A 6 -28.94 -29.95 28.59
C LEU A 6 -28.22 -31.11 29.29
N ILE A 7 -26.90 -31.07 29.44
CA ILE A 7 -26.19 -31.89 30.43
C ILE A 7 -25.40 -30.96 31.33
N LEU A 8 -25.89 -30.87 32.55
CA LEU A 8 -25.31 -30.24 33.72
C LEU A 8 -24.28 -31.22 34.30
N PHE A 9 -23.02 -30.81 34.49
CA PHE A 9 -22.13 -31.46 35.45
C PHE A 9 -21.58 -30.42 36.42
N VAL A 10 -21.66 -30.82 37.68
CA VAL A 10 -21.59 -30.01 38.89
C VAL A 10 -20.13 -29.76 39.31
N LEU A 11 -19.92 -28.51 39.72
CA LEU A 11 -18.90 -27.97 40.62
C LEU A 11 -18.09 -28.97 41.48
N ALA A 12 -16.77 -28.73 41.52
CA ALA A 12 -16.00 -28.80 42.77
C ALA A 12 -14.97 -27.66 42.77
N ALA A 13 -15.16 -26.71 43.69
CA ALA A 13 -14.22 -25.63 43.98
C ALA A 13 -13.44 -25.98 45.25
N VAL A 14 -12.11 -25.78 45.25
CA VAL A 14 -11.37 -25.37 46.48
C VAL A 14 -10.20 -24.49 46.08
N PHE A 15 -10.25 -23.26 46.57
CA PHE A 15 -9.20 -22.24 46.59
C PHE A 15 -8.19 -22.55 47.71
N VAL A 16 -6.88 -22.43 47.46
CA VAL A 16 -5.93 -21.97 48.49
C VAL A 16 -4.81 -21.16 47.82
N ALA A 17 -4.71 -19.90 48.20
CA ALA A 17 -3.61 -18.99 47.86
C ALA A 17 -2.54 -19.04 48.96
N ALA A 18 -1.26 -19.17 48.59
CA ALA A 18 -0.11 -18.67 49.37
C ALA A 18 1.15 -18.64 48.49
N CYS A 19 1.78 -17.47 48.44
CA CYS A 19 2.88 -17.08 47.57
C CYS A 19 4.23 -17.72 47.94
N SER A 20 5.05 -18.06 46.93
CA SER A 20 6.50 -17.78 46.89
C SER A 20 7.09 -18.14 45.53
N GLY A 21 7.63 -17.14 44.85
CA GLY A 21 8.85 -17.30 44.07
C GLY A 21 8.75 -17.74 42.61
N LYS A 22 9.08 -16.78 41.73
CA LYS A 22 9.69 -16.95 40.40
C LYS A 22 8.73 -17.21 39.23
N LYS A 23 8.23 -16.07 38.75
CA LYS A 23 7.80 -15.76 37.40
C LYS A 23 8.85 -16.23 36.38
N GLU A 24 8.48 -17.12 35.48
CA GLU A 24 9.12 -17.30 34.17
C GLU A 24 8.04 -17.80 33.21
N GLU A 25 7.45 -16.81 32.54
CA GLU A 25 6.58 -16.91 31.39
C GLU A 25 7.50 -16.85 30.16
N THR A 26 7.35 -17.77 29.22
CA THR A 26 7.79 -17.51 27.85
C THR A 26 6.77 -18.16 26.91
N ALA A 27 5.70 -17.40 26.68
CA ALA A 27 4.86 -17.57 25.53
C ALA A 27 5.71 -17.34 24.27
N SER A 28 5.77 -18.35 23.42
CA SER A 28 6.18 -18.21 22.03
C SER A 28 5.01 -17.61 21.26
N ALA A 29 5.02 -16.29 21.12
CA ALA A 29 4.33 -15.52 20.09
C ALA A 29 4.64 -14.04 20.37
N ALA A 30 5.03 -13.31 19.32
CA ALA A 30 5.47 -11.91 19.33
C ALA A 30 6.93 -11.67 19.78
N GLU A 31 7.86 -12.05 18.92
CA GLU A 31 9.14 -11.32 18.81
C GLU A 31 9.70 -11.46 17.40
N GLU A 32 9.06 -10.78 16.45
CA GLU A 32 9.64 -10.33 15.18
C GLU A 32 8.74 -9.18 14.74
N THR A 33 9.12 -7.92 15.05
CA THR A 33 8.73 -6.69 14.32
C THR A 33 9.12 -5.48 15.17
N GLU A 34 10.40 -5.13 15.23
CA GLU A 34 10.80 -3.76 15.62
C GLU A 34 11.94 -3.20 14.76
N THR A 35 12.38 -3.93 13.72
CA THR A 35 13.43 -3.49 12.79
C THR A 35 12.99 -3.37 11.33
N ALA A 36 11.73 -3.73 10.99
CA ALA A 36 11.19 -3.63 9.61
C ALA A 36 10.37 -2.36 9.34
N ALA A 37 9.89 -1.66 10.38
CA ALA A 37 9.01 -0.49 10.23
C ALA A 37 9.71 0.79 9.72
N ALA A 38 11.03 0.79 9.56
CA ALA A 38 11.79 1.99 9.20
C ALA A 38 11.77 2.32 7.69
N ASP A 39 11.35 1.38 6.83
CA ASP A 39 11.42 1.50 5.36
C ASP A 39 10.08 1.33 4.64
N GLU A 40 8.96 1.36 5.36
CA GLU A 40 7.62 1.29 4.78
C GLU A 40 7.05 2.69 4.51
N TRP A 41 6.43 2.85 3.34
CA TRP A 41 5.58 3.99 3.03
C TRP A 41 4.27 3.47 2.43
N PRO A 42 3.27 3.14 3.27
CA PRO A 42 2.10 2.37 2.85
C PRO A 42 1.34 2.96 1.66
N GLU A 43 1.24 4.28 1.57
CA GLU A 43 0.57 4.95 0.47
C GLU A 43 1.36 4.88 -0.85
N MET A 44 2.70 4.86 -0.77
CA MET A 44 3.56 4.59 -1.93
C MET A 44 3.30 3.18 -2.47
N ASP A 45 3.23 2.19 -1.59
CA ASP A 45 2.98 0.79 -1.96
C ASP A 45 1.58 0.61 -2.54
N ALA A 46 0.57 1.24 -1.94
CA ALA A 46 -0.80 1.21 -2.45
C ALA A 46 -0.91 1.84 -3.85
N TYR A 47 -0.23 2.96 -4.07
CA TYR A 47 -0.17 3.58 -5.40
C TYR A 47 0.60 2.70 -6.39
N HIS A 48 1.74 2.14 -5.99
CA HIS A 48 2.53 1.25 -6.82
C HIS A 48 1.73 0.03 -7.28
N PHE A 49 0.96 -0.58 -6.38
CA PHE A 49 0.10 -1.71 -6.72
C PHE A 49 -0.88 -1.37 -7.84
N ALA A 50 -1.62 -0.27 -7.71
CA ALA A 50 -2.54 0.20 -8.75
C ALA A 50 -1.81 0.58 -10.06
N MET A 51 -0.61 1.17 -9.95
CA MET A 51 0.23 1.52 -11.09
C MET A 51 0.72 0.30 -11.85
N ALA A 52 1.17 -0.74 -11.16
CA ALA A 52 1.65 -1.98 -11.76
C ALA A 52 0.55 -2.68 -12.57
N GLU A 53 -0.66 -2.79 -12.00
CA GLU A 53 -1.81 -3.38 -12.69
C GLU A 53 -2.19 -2.62 -13.98
N ALA A 54 -2.05 -1.29 -13.98
CA ALA A 54 -2.31 -0.46 -15.15
C ALA A 54 -1.17 -0.49 -16.18
N PHE A 55 0.08 -0.38 -15.74
CA PHE A 55 1.25 -0.13 -16.59
C PHE A 55 1.88 -1.40 -17.16
N HIS A 56 2.05 -2.48 -16.39
CA HIS A 56 2.77 -3.65 -16.89
C HIS A 56 2.10 -4.31 -18.09
N PRO A 57 0.76 -4.47 -18.14
CA PRO A 57 0.10 -4.98 -19.35
C PRO A 57 0.35 -4.12 -20.60
N PHE A 58 0.40 -2.79 -20.42
CA PHE A 58 0.76 -1.85 -21.48
C PHE A 58 2.24 -1.99 -21.89
N LYS A 59 3.16 -1.99 -20.93
CA LYS A 59 4.60 -2.14 -21.19
C LYS A 59 4.92 -3.46 -21.92
N ASP A 60 4.29 -4.54 -21.53
CA ASP A 60 4.66 -5.88 -22.00
C ASP A 60 3.97 -6.27 -23.31
N SER A 61 2.79 -5.69 -23.59
CA SER A 61 1.97 -6.12 -24.73
C SER A 61 1.15 -5.01 -25.42
N ALA A 62 1.39 -3.73 -25.07
CA ALA A 62 0.58 -2.58 -25.48
C ALA A 62 -0.92 -2.71 -25.10
N ASN A 63 -1.25 -3.57 -24.13
CA ASN A 63 -2.63 -3.77 -23.70
C ASN A 63 -3.11 -2.62 -22.80
N LEU A 64 -3.92 -1.73 -23.37
CA LEU A 64 -4.51 -0.59 -22.66
C LEU A 64 -5.83 -0.90 -21.95
N ALA A 65 -6.36 -2.12 -22.04
CA ALA A 65 -7.63 -2.45 -21.39
C ALA A 65 -7.59 -2.28 -19.85
N PRO A 66 -6.51 -2.68 -19.14
CA PRO A 66 -6.43 -2.51 -17.68
C PRO A 66 -6.43 -1.04 -17.25
N VAL A 67 -5.57 -0.19 -17.83
CA VAL A 67 -5.54 1.24 -17.50
C VAL A 67 -6.89 1.93 -17.77
N LYS A 68 -7.58 1.57 -18.86
CA LYS A 68 -8.92 2.12 -19.15
C LYS A 68 -9.96 1.72 -18.10
N ALA A 69 -9.82 0.55 -17.48
CA ALA A 69 -10.72 0.08 -16.42
C ALA A 69 -10.36 0.63 -15.03
N GLN A 70 -9.07 0.89 -14.77
CA GLN A 70 -8.55 1.14 -13.43
C GLN A 70 -8.03 2.57 -13.19
N ALA A 71 -8.10 3.48 -14.18
CA ALA A 71 -7.60 4.85 -14.01
C ALA A 71 -8.25 5.60 -12.83
N ALA A 72 -9.50 5.29 -12.47
CA ALA A 72 -10.16 5.86 -11.30
C ALA A 72 -9.53 5.41 -9.96
N ASP A 73 -9.04 4.16 -9.89
CA ASP A 73 -8.37 3.64 -8.70
C ASP A 73 -6.99 4.30 -8.52
N LEU A 74 -6.29 4.59 -9.61
CA LEU A 74 -5.05 5.38 -9.60
C LEU A 74 -5.27 6.79 -9.02
N VAL A 75 -6.33 7.47 -9.48
CA VAL A 75 -6.71 8.80 -8.94
C VAL A 75 -6.96 8.72 -7.43
N LYS A 76 -7.75 7.73 -6.99
CA LYS A 76 -8.07 7.54 -5.57
C LYS A 76 -6.83 7.25 -4.73
N ALA A 77 -5.91 6.44 -5.24
CA ALA A 77 -4.64 6.15 -4.56
C ALA A 77 -3.78 7.42 -4.45
N ALA A 78 -3.66 8.22 -5.52
CA ALA A 78 -2.91 9.47 -5.48
C ALA A 78 -3.55 10.51 -4.53
N GLU A 79 -4.88 10.62 -4.53
CA GLU A 79 -5.63 11.44 -3.59
C GLU A 79 -5.38 11.03 -2.14
N THR A 80 -5.38 9.74 -1.87
CA THR A 80 -5.07 9.22 -0.53
C THR A 80 -3.64 9.59 -0.14
N TRP A 81 -2.68 9.35 -1.04
CA TRP A 81 -1.27 9.59 -0.77
C TRP A 81 -0.95 11.06 -0.52
N VAL A 82 -1.49 11.98 -1.32
CA VAL A 82 -1.22 13.42 -1.16
C VAL A 82 -1.76 14.00 0.16
N ASN A 83 -2.78 13.37 0.73
CA ASN A 83 -3.43 13.79 1.97
C ASN A 83 -2.89 13.06 3.22
N ALA A 84 -2.06 12.03 3.03
CA ALA A 84 -1.45 11.30 4.13
C ALA A 84 -0.27 12.07 4.75
N PRO A 85 0.03 11.86 6.04
CA PRO A 85 1.25 12.38 6.65
C PRO A 85 2.49 11.86 5.92
N LEU A 86 3.42 12.76 5.58
CA LEU A 86 4.69 12.36 4.98
C LEU A 86 5.66 11.86 6.05
N PRO A 87 6.40 10.77 5.78
CA PRO A 87 7.50 10.37 6.64
C PRO A 87 8.57 11.46 6.74
N GLU A 88 9.23 11.58 7.90
CA GLU A 88 10.17 12.68 8.19
C GLU A 88 11.29 12.80 7.15
N LYS A 89 11.87 11.69 6.68
CA LYS A 89 12.99 11.70 5.71
C LYS A 89 12.63 12.29 4.33
N VAL A 90 11.34 12.35 3.98
CA VAL A 90 10.85 12.88 2.70
C VAL A 90 9.84 14.02 2.89
N ASN A 91 9.62 14.50 4.12
CA ASN A 91 8.69 15.59 4.40
C ASN A 91 9.31 16.96 4.09
N ASN A 92 9.46 17.25 2.80
CA ASN A 92 9.96 18.51 2.28
C ASN A 92 9.10 18.98 1.09
N ASP A 93 9.30 20.23 0.66
CA ASP A 93 8.45 20.86 -0.35
C ASP A 93 8.63 20.25 -1.76
N GLU A 94 9.80 19.69 -2.06
CA GLU A 94 10.05 19.01 -3.33
C GLU A 94 9.20 17.74 -3.44
N ILE A 95 9.16 16.90 -2.40
CA ILE A 95 8.35 15.68 -2.40
C ILE A 95 6.86 16.01 -2.42
N LYS A 96 6.42 17.04 -1.71
CA LYS A 96 5.03 17.52 -1.78
C LYS A 96 4.66 17.95 -3.19
N ALA A 97 5.55 18.67 -3.88
CA ALA A 97 5.33 19.08 -5.27
C ALA A 97 5.23 17.86 -6.20
N LYS A 98 6.16 16.89 -6.09
CA LYS A 98 6.13 15.65 -6.88
C LYS A 98 4.86 14.83 -6.66
N LEU A 99 4.35 14.75 -5.43
CA LEU A 99 3.07 14.07 -5.14
C LEU A 99 1.88 14.81 -5.76
N GLN A 100 1.87 16.14 -5.76
CA GLN A 100 0.83 16.92 -6.45
C GLN A 100 0.89 16.76 -7.97
N GLU A 101 2.09 16.66 -8.55
CA GLU A 101 2.29 16.33 -9.97
C GLU A 101 1.79 14.93 -10.29
N LEU A 102 2.11 13.92 -9.47
CA LEU A 102 1.62 12.55 -9.60
C LEU A 102 0.08 12.50 -9.55
N LYS A 103 -0.53 13.21 -8.60
CA LYS A 103 -2.00 13.33 -8.52
C LYS A 103 -2.58 13.96 -9.78
N SER A 104 -2.04 15.10 -10.20
CA SER A 104 -2.52 15.82 -11.38
C SER A 104 -2.37 14.97 -12.66
N GLY A 105 -1.28 14.22 -12.77
CA GLY A 105 -1.06 13.26 -13.86
C GLY A 105 -2.04 12.09 -13.82
N SER A 106 -2.41 11.59 -12.63
CA SER A 106 -3.44 10.56 -12.46
C SER A 106 -4.81 11.06 -12.91
N ASP A 107 -5.17 12.29 -12.51
CA ASP A 107 -6.42 12.95 -12.93
C ASP A 107 -6.46 13.14 -14.46
N ALA A 108 -5.35 13.57 -15.06
CA ALA A 108 -5.23 13.74 -16.51
C ALA A 108 -5.33 12.41 -17.26
N LEU A 109 -4.67 11.35 -16.77
CA LEU A 109 -4.79 10.01 -17.35
C LEU A 109 -6.24 9.50 -17.31
N ALA A 110 -6.94 9.70 -16.18
CA ALA A 110 -8.35 9.31 -16.04
C ALA A 110 -9.27 10.06 -17.02
N GLN A 111 -8.95 11.30 -17.38
CA GLN A 111 -9.65 12.00 -18.46
C GLN A 111 -9.29 11.43 -19.83
N LEU A 112 -8.00 11.23 -20.11
CA LEU A 112 -7.51 10.71 -21.38
C LEU A 112 -8.06 9.32 -21.72
N VAL A 113 -8.25 8.43 -20.75
CA VAL A 113 -8.84 7.10 -21.04
C VAL A 113 -10.28 7.19 -21.58
N THR A 114 -10.95 8.34 -21.41
CA THR A 114 -12.31 8.58 -21.92
C THR A 114 -12.35 9.38 -23.22
N THR A 115 -11.35 10.21 -23.49
CA THR A 115 -11.37 11.16 -24.62
C THR A 115 -10.24 11.01 -25.62
N GLY A 116 -9.13 10.40 -25.21
CA GLY A 116 -7.87 10.37 -25.93
C GLY A 116 -7.71 9.15 -26.83
N THR A 117 -6.67 9.20 -27.63
CA THR A 117 -6.17 8.09 -28.45
C THR A 117 -5.33 7.13 -27.61
N ASP A 118 -5.15 5.91 -28.12
CA ASP A 118 -4.31 4.90 -27.47
C ASP A 118 -2.84 5.36 -27.29
N GLU A 119 -2.31 6.15 -28.24
CA GLU A 119 -0.97 6.74 -28.16
C GLU A 119 -0.86 7.77 -27.02
N GLU A 120 -1.85 8.65 -26.88
CA GLU A 120 -1.90 9.65 -25.81
C GLU A 120 -2.02 8.97 -24.44
N ILE A 121 -2.85 7.92 -24.32
CA ILE A 121 -2.99 7.15 -23.08
C ILE A 121 -1.66 6.47 -22.73
N GLY A 122 -1.02 5.79 -23.67
CA GLY A 122 0.26 5.12 -23.44
C GLY A 122 1.38 6.10 -23.04
N THR A 123 1.41 7.26 -23.67
CA THR A 123 2.37 8.34 -23.35
C THR A 123 2.13 8.87 -21.93
N SER A 124 0.88 9.19 -21.59
CA SER A 124 0.51 9.70 -20.26
C SER A 124 0.78 8.66 -19.18
N LEU A 125 0.49 7.38 -19.44
CA LEU A 125 0.70 6.30 -18.48
C LEU A 125 2.19 6.07 -18.21
N THR A 126 3.04 6.14 -19.24
CA THR A 126 4.50 6.05 -19.10
C THR A 126 5.04 7.21 -18.26
N ALA A 127 4.63 8.45 -18.56
CA ALA A 127 5.06 9.62 -17.80
C ALA A 127 4.63 9.53 -16.32
N LEU A 128 3.45 8.96 -16.06
CA LEU A 128 2.95 8.78 -14.69
C LEU A 128 3.74 7.70 -13.92
N HIS A 129 4.12 6.62 -14.60
CA HIS A 129 5.01 5.60 -14.04
C HIS A 129 6.40 6.17 -13.71
N ASP A 130 6.98 6.98 -14.60
CA ASP A 130 8.28 7.60 -14.35
C ASP A 130 8.23 8.58 -13.18
N LYS A 131 7.15 9.37 -13.06
CA LYS A 131 6.92 10.26 -11.91
C LYS A 131 6.84 9.49 -10.59
N PHE A 132 6.24 8.31 -10.59
CA PHE A 132 6.23 7.44 -9.42
C PHE A 132 7.65 7.00 -9.04
N HIS A 133 8.47 6.59 -10.01
CA HIS A 133 9.85 6.19 -9.72
C HIS A 133 10.71 7.34 -9.17
N GLU A 134 10.47 8.59 -9.56
CA GLU A 134 11.14 9.74 -8.92
C GLU A 134 10.85 9.82 -7.40
N LEU A 135 9.59 9.58 -6.99
CA LEU A 135 9.20 9.56 -5.58
C LEU A 135 9.80 8.36 -4.85
N GLN A 136 9.80 7.21 -5.51
CA GLN A 136 10.37 5.97 -4.98
C GLN A 136 11.89 6.09 -4.79
N GLU A 137 12.60 6.70 -5.74
CA GLU A 137 14.03 6.96 -5.64
C GLU A 137 14.37 7.88 -4.47
N ALA A 138 13.55 8.93 -4.26
CA ALA A 138 13.70 9.80 -3.11
C ALA A 138 13.48 9.08 -1.78
N TRP A 139 12.57 8.10 -1.74
CA TRP A 139 12.33 7.26 -0.56
C TRP A 139 13.53 6.35 -0.22
N TYR A 140 14.12 5.71 -1.23
CA TYR A 140 15.22 4.76 -1.07
C TYR A 140 16.63 5.39 -1.17
N GLY A 141 16.73 6.71 -1.39
CA GLY A 141 17.98 7.46 -1.30
C GLY A 141 18.91 7.33 -2.51
N GLY A 142 18.38 7.20 -3.73
CA GLY A 142 19.19 7.20 -4.97
C GLY A 142 20.05 5.94 -5.22
N GLY A 143 20.00 4.96 -4.31
CA GLY A 143 20.65 3.67 -4.44
C GLY A 143 19.86 2.69 -5.30
N GLY A 144 19.55 3.08 -6.54
CA GLY A 144 19.02 2.23 -7.62
C GLY A 144 18.18 1.03 -7.18
N HIS A 145 16.97 1.27 -6.68
CA HIS A 145 15.96 0.22 -6.62
C HIS A 145 15.46 -0.01 -8.06
N GLN A 146 16.28 -0.70 -8.86
CA GLN A 146 15.90 -1.12 -10.20
C GLN A 146 14.81 -2.17 -10.06
N HIS A 147 13.55 -1.78 -10.26
CA HIS A 147 12.50 -2.73 -10.52
C HIS A 147 12.73 -3.36 -11.90
N ASN A 148 13.37 -4.53 -11.90
CA ASN A 148 13.49 -5.35 -13.09
C ASN A 148 12.10 -5.98 -13.34
N HIS A 149 11.32 -5.37 -14.23
CA HIS A 149 10.04 -5.88 -14.73
C HIS A 149 10.24 -6.53 -16.09
#